data_AF-A0A920QWN0-F1
#
_entry.id   AF-A0A920QWN0-F1
#
_cell.length_a   1.000
_cell.length_b   1.000
_cell.length_c   1.000
_cell.angle_alpha   90.00
_cell.angle_beta   90.00
_cell.angle_gamma   90.00
#
_symmetry.space_group_name_H-M   'P 1'
#
loop_
_entity.id
_entity.type
_entity.pdbx_description
1 polymer ?
#
loop_
_entity_poly.entity_id
_entity_poly.type
_entity_poly.pdbx_seq_one_letter_code
_entity_poly.pdbx_strand_id
1 'polypeptide(L)'
;MSTSALSNRNFSIYFAGTLVVLHGLWIYRLTISWFAWDLTHSVFLVGVVSFCQFAPGIVLGPVFGAAADRYNLIKMAVFIHAGMMVISLVLAVITGLDRLTIEVLAGFALLQGMMGGAYTPTRLSLITKLVPRELFASATGYLAVAFNLSRFAGPALAGLIINFFWGLPGPSDCLRVLSYPQLLAFTLSNRWGARRASLGIRTF
;
A
#
# COMPACT_ATOMS: atom_id res chain seq x y z
N MET A 1 28.72 2.83 16.70
CA MET A 1 27.86 3.05 15.52
C MET A 1 26.46 2.57 15.85
N SER A 2 25.41 3.37 15.64
CA SER A 2 24.05 2.93 15.92
C SER A 2 23.70 1.73 15.04
N THR A 3 23.28 0.62 15.66
CA THR A 3 22.84 -0.61 14.98
C THR A 3 21.39 -0.54 14.51
N SER A 4 20.68 0.54 14.84
CA SER A 4 19.28 0.73 14.46
C SER A 4 19.15 1.42 13.10
N ALA A 5 18.35 0.82 12.23
CA ALA A 5 17.98 1.44 10.97
C ALA A 5 17.24 2.78 11.15
N LEU A 6 16.53 3.00 12.27
CA LEU A 6 15.84 4.27 12.56
C LEU A 6 16.79 5.44 12.84
N SER A 7 18.08 5.19 13.07
CA SER A 7 19.07 6.26 13.12
C SER A 7 19.42 6.80 11.73
N ASN A 8 19.09 6.07 10.65
CA ASN A 8 19.24 6.56 9.29
C ASN A 8 18.02 7.41 8.89
N ARG A 9 18.25 8.70 8.64
CA ARG A 9 17.18 9.66 8.30
C ARG A 9 16.32 9.21 7.11
N ASN A 10 16.93 8.67 6.05
CA ASN A 10 16.18 8.25 4.86
C ASN A 10 15.28 7.05 5.18
N PHE A 11 15.78 6.11 5.99
CA PHE A 11 14.98 4.98 6.45
C PHE A 11 13.83 5.42 7.35
N SER A 12 14.06 6.33 8.30
CA SER A 12 13.02 6.77 9.25
C SER A 12 11.86 7.46 8.56
N ILE A 13 12.14 8.30 7.55
CA ILE A 13 11.07 8.94 6.76
C ILE A 13 10.34 7.88 5.92
N TYR A 14 11.06 6.94 5.29
CA TYR A 14 10.45 5.83 4.55
C TYR A 14 9.55 4.96 5.45
N PHE A 15 10.03 4.65 6.65
CA PHE A 15 9.34 3.83 7.63
C PHE A 15 8.04 4.47 8.09
N ALA A 16 8.08 5.76 8.44
CA ALA A 16 6.88 6.51 8.84
C ALA A 16 5.83 6.53 7.72
N GLY A 17 6.23 6.77 6.47
CA GLY A 17 5.33 6.69 5.33
C GLY A 17 4.78 5.28 5.11
N THR A 18 5.63 4.26 5.25
CA THR A 18 5.24 2.86 5.05
C THR A 18 4.24 2.40 6.11
N LEU A 19 4.38 2.85 7.36
CA LEU A 19 3.41 2.59 8.42
C LEU A 19 2.00 3.05 8.03
N VAL A 20 1.86 4.28 7.53
CA VAL A 20 0.56 4.83 7.09
C VAL A 20 -0.02 3.99 5.95
N VAL A 21 0.79 3.69 4.93
CA VAL A 21 0.36 2.87 3.78
C VAL A 21 -0.09 1.48 4.21
N LEU A 22 0.62 0.85 5.15
CA LEU A 22 0.28 -0.49 5.62
C LEU A 22 -1.04 -0.51 6.40
N HIS A 23 -1.32 0.51 7.21
CA HIS A 23 -2.62 0.62 7.89
C HIS A 23 -3.75 0.83 6.87
N GLY A 24 -3.59 1.77 5.93
CA GLY A 24 -4.58 2.00 4.88
C GLY A 24 -4.82 0.77 3.99
N LEU A 25 -3.78 -0.03 3.75
CA LEU A 25 -3.92 -1.31 3.06
C LEU A 25 -4.84 -2.26 3.82
N TRP A 26 -4.59 -2.47 5.12
CA TRP A 26 -5.37 -3.43 5.92
C TRP A 26 -6.79 -2.96 6.20
N ILE A 27 -7.00 -1.66 6.41
CA ILE A 27 -8.33 -1.08 6.57
C ILE A 27 -9.19 -1.38 5.34
N TYR A 28 -8.67 -1.06 4.15
CA TYR A 28 -9.37 -1.32 2.90
C TYR A 28 -9.72 -2.77 2.66
N ARG A 29 -8.81 -3.69 3.00
CA ARG A 29 -9.07 -5.12 2.77
C ARG A 29 -10.35 -5.55 3.49
N LEU A 30 -10.57 -5.05 4.70
CA LEU A 30 -11.84 -5.26 5.39
C LEU A 30 -12.99 -4.47 4.75
N THR A 31 -12.78 -3.20 4.41
CA THR A 31 -13.80 -2.36 3.78
C THR A 31 -14.38 -3.00 2.52
N ILE A 32 -13.54 -3.54 1.63
CA ILE A 32 -13.99 -4.18 0.40
C ILE A 32 -14.80 -5.44 0.66
N SER A 33 -14.34 -6.29 1.57
CA SER A 33 -15.10 -7.46 1.99
C SER A 33 -16.44 -7.07 2.62
N TRP A 34 -16.47 -5.97 3.38
CA TRP A 34 -17.68 -5.43 3.96
C TRP A 34 -18.64 -4.86 2.91
N PHE A 35 -18.17 -4.11 1.91
CA PHE A 35 -19.01 -3.64 0.80
C PHE A 35 -19.63 -4.79 0.01
N ALA A 36 -18.88 -5.88 -0.22
CA ALA A 36 -19.45 -7.05 -0.87
C ALA A 36 -20.61 -7.65 -0.06
N TRP A 37 -20.47 -7.71 1.27
CA TRP A 37 -21.53 -8.15 2.17
C TRP A 37 -22.72 -7.18 2.16
N ASP A 38 -22.47 -5.88 2.21
CA ASP A 38 -23.53 -4.88 2.27
C ASP A 38 -24.36 -4.83 0.98
N LEU A 39 -23.70 -4.92 -0.18
CA LEU A 39 -24.37 -4.91 -1.48
C LEU A 39 -25.22 -6.16 -1.75
N THR A 40 -24.88 -7.29 -1.15
CA THR A 40 -25.41 -8.60 -1.59
C THR A 40 -25.96 -9.49 -0.49
N HIS A 41 -25.61 -9.22 0.77
CA HIS A 41 -25.84 -10.07 1.94
C HIS A 41 -25.42 -11.54 1.72
N SER A 42 -24.43 -11.78 0.85
CA SER A 42 -23.97 -13.11 0.46
C SER A 42 -22.52 -13.35 0.86
N VAL A 43 -22.29 -14.30 1.77
CA VAL A 43 -20.94 -14.71 2.20
C VAL A 43 -20.13 -15.27 1.02
N PHE A 44 -20.79 -15.91 0.06
CA PHE A 44 -20.12 -16.42 -1.14
C PHE A 44 -19.51 -15.28 -1.97
N LEU A 45 -20.25 -14.20 -2.21
CA LEU A 45 -19.76 -13.06 -2.98
C LEU A 45 -18.66 -12.28 -2.25
N VAL A 46 -18.70 -12.21 -0.91
CA VAL A 46 -17.57 -11.73 -0.10
C VAL A 46 -16.31 -12.57 -0.37
N GLY A 47 -16.47 -13.90 -0.44
CA GLY A 47 -15.39 -14.82 -0.79
C GLY A 47 -14.82 -14.58 -2.20
N VAL A 48 -15.69 -14.38 -3.20
CA VAL A 48 -15.29 -14.07 -4.57
C VAL A 48 -14.51 -12.77 -4.66
N VAL A 49 -15.00 -11.70 -4.05
CA VAL A 49 -14.31 -10.40 -4.03
C VAL A 49 -12.95 -10.51 -3.32
N SER A 50 -12.90 -11.24 -2.20
CA SER A 50 -11.65 -11.50 -1.49
C SER A 50 -10.67 -12.29 -2.36
N PHE A 51 -11.16 -13.30 -3.10
CA PHE A 51 -10.35 -14.04 -4.07
C PHE A 51 -9.76 -13.11 -5.15
N CYS A 52 -10.57 -12.24 -5.76
CA CYS A 52 -10.10 -11.22 -6.71
C CYS A 52 -9.03 -10.30 -6.09
N GLN A 53 -9.15 -9.97 -4.81
CA GLN A 53 -8.19 -9.12 -4.11
C GLN A 53 -6.82 -9.78 -3.88
N PHE A 54 -6.77 -11.10 -3.70
CA PHE A 54 -5.53 -11.80 -3.32
C PHE A 54 -4.92 -12.64 -4.45
N ALA A 55 -5.74 -13.35 -5.23
CA ALA A 55 -5.28 -14.31 -6.23
C ALA A 55 -4.36 -13.70 -7.30
N PRO A 56 -4.66 -12.53 -7.90
CA PRO A 56 -3.78 -11.93 -8.91
C PRO A 56 -2.42 -11.59 -8.35
N GLY A 57 -2.34 -11.14 -7.08
CA GLY A 57 -1.09 -10.80 -6.44
C GLY A 57 -0.19 -12.01 -6.19
N ILE A 58 -0.80 -13.17 -5.89
CA ILE A 58 -0.09 -14.44 -5.74
C ILE A 58 0.47 -14.91 -7.09
N VAL A 59 -0.36 -14.88 -8.14
CA VAL A 59 0.02 -15.35 -9.48
C VAL A 59 1.07 -14.43 -10.12
N LEU A 60 0.91 -13.11 -9.99
CA LEU A 60 1.79 -12.13 -10.62
C LEU A 60 3.02 -11.78 -9.77
N GLY A 61 3.05 -12.17 -8.49
CA GLY A 61 4.15 -11.89 -7.57
C GLY A 61 5.54 -12.27 -8.13
N PRO A 62 5.74 -13.51 -8.64
CA PRO A 62 7.02 -13.92 -9.23
C PRO A 62 7.43 -13.07 -10.45
N VAL A 63 6.46 -12.72 -11.31
CA VAL A 63 6.70 -11.89 -12.50
C VAL A 63 7.18 -10.51 -12.09
N PHE A 64 6.51 -9.89 -11.11
CA PHE A 64 6.93 -8.59 -10.61
C PHE A 64 8.21 -8.63 -9.77
N GLY A 65 8.51 -9.76 -9.12
CA GLY A 65 9.81 -10.00 -8.49
C GLY A 65 10.95 -9.91 -9.51
N ALA A 66 10.85 -10.67 -10.60
CA ALA A 66 11.83 -10.61 -11.69
C ALA A 66 11.90 -9.23 -12.37
N ALA A 67 10.77 -8.52 -12.47
CA ALA A 67 10.73 -7.16 -12.98
C ALA A 67 11.44 -6.17 -12.02
N ALA A 68 11.29 -6.34 -10.70
CA ALA A 68 11.92 -5.47 -9.70
C ALA A 68 13.45 -5.48 -9.78
N ASP A 69 14.03 -6.59 -10.22
CA ASP A 69 15.48 -6.74 -10.39
C ASP A 69 16.00 -6.06 -11.66
N ARG A 70 15.15 -5.88 -12.68
CA ARG A 70 15.54 -5.36 -14.00
C ARG A 70 15.22 -3.89 -14.20
N TYR A 71 14.14 -3.40 -13.58
CA TYR A 71 13.67 -2.03 -13.76
C TYR A 71 14.13 -1.10 -12.65
N ASN A 72 14.01 0.21 -12.90
CA ASN A 72 14.29 1.22 -11.88
C ASN A 72 13.26 1.13 -10.75
N LEU A 73 13.69 0.62 -9.58
CA LEU A 73 12.85 0.40 -8.39
C LEU A 73 12.07 1.65 -7.96
N ILE A 74 12.64 2.85 -8.06
CA ILE A 74 11.99 4.10 -7.67
C ILE A 74 10.85 4.42 -8.64
N LYS A 75 11.07 4.29 -9.96
CA LYS A 75 10.02 4.51 -10.95
C LYS A 75 8.88 3.50 -10.79
N MET A 76 9.22 2.25 -10.54
CA MET A 76 8.22 1.20 -10.32
C MET A 76 7.39 1.44 -9.06
N ALA A 77 8.02 1.85 -7.95
CA ALA A 77 7.31 2.23 -6.74
C ALA A 77 6.36 3.40 -6.97
N VAL A 78 6.80 4.46 -7.67
CA VAL A 78 5.93 5.59 -8.02
C VAL A 78 4.72 5.12 -8.84
N PHE A 79 4.93 4.26 -9.84
CA PHE A 79 3.84 3.72 -10.66
C PHE A 79 2.83 2.93 -9.82
N ILE A 80 3.30 2.04 -8.95
CA ILE A 80 2.44 1.23 -8.08
C ILE A 80 1.61 2.13 -7.15
N HIS A 81 2.24 3.09 -6.47
CA HIS A 81 1.52 3.98 -5.55
C HIS A 81 0.53 4.89 -6.27
N ALA A 82 0.90 5.44 -7.43
CA ALA A 82 0.00 6.24 -8.24
C ALA A 82 -1.19 5.41 -8.74
N GLY A 83 -0.94 4.20 -9.25
CA GLY A 83 -1.98 3.28 -9.71
C GLY A 83 -2.95 2.91 -8.59
N MET A 84 -2.44 2.48 -7.43
CA MET A 84 -3.28 2.14 -6.29
C MET A 84 -4.08 3.34 -5.77
N MET A 85 -3.51 4.56 -5.81
CA MET A 85 -4.21 5.79 -5.45
C MET A 85 -5.35 6.10 -6.43
N VAL A 86 -5.10 6.04 -7.74
CA VAL A 86 -6.12 6.26 -8.77
C VAL A 86 -7.24 5.23 -8.64
N ILE A 87 -6.92 3.94 -8.52
CA ILE A 87 -7.90 2.87 -8.35
C ILE A 87 -8.77 3.14 -7.11
N SER A 88 -8.17 3.56 -6.00
CA SER A 88 -8.92 3.86 -4.76
C SER A 88 -9.77 5.12 -4.88
N LEU A 89 -9.29 6.14 -5.58
CA LEU A 89 -10.01 7.39 -5.81
C LEU A 89 -11.24 7.17 -6.70
N VAL A 90 -11.08 6.42 -7.78
CA VAL A 90 -12.21 6.11 -8.68
C VAL A 90 -13.24 5.27 -7.95
N LEU A 91 -12.82 4.29 -7.16
CA LEU A 91 -13.74 3.52 -6.32
C LEU A 91 -14.50 4.44 -5.34
N ALA A 92 -13.78 5.33 -4.64
CA ALA A 92 -14.39 6.30 -3.72
C ALA A 92 -15.47 7.15 -4.38
N VAL A 93 -15.21 7.63 -5.60
CA VAL A 93 -16.17 8.42 -6.38
C VAL A 93 -17.39 7.58 -6.76
N ILE A 94 -17.20 6.34 -7.23
CA ILE A 94 -18.31 5.45 -7.61
C ILE A 94 -19.18 5.10 -6.39
N THR A 95 -18.56 4.77 -5.26
CA THR A 95 -19.26 4.55 -3.99
C THR A 95 -20.00 5.81 -3.56
N GLY A 96 -19.36 6.98 -3.65
CA GLY A 96 -19.94 8.27 -3.27
C GLY A 96 -21.13 8.73 -4.13
N LEU A 97 -21.27 8.17 -5.34
CA LEU A 97 -22.39 8.42 -6.24
C LEU A 97 -23.52 7.37 -6.11
N ASP A 98 -23.42 6.45 -5.14
CA ASP A 98 -24.32 5.32 -4.95
C ASP A 98 -24.48 4.45 -6.21
N ARG A 99 -23.40 4.32 -7.00
CA ARG A 99 -23.34 3.53 -8.25
C ARG A 99 -22.52 2.26 -8.12
N LEU A 100 -22.12 1.89 -6.90
CA LEU A 100 -21.31 0.71 -6.67
C LEU A 100 -22.14 -0.57 -6.86
N THR A 101 -21.72 -1.43 -7.78
CA THR A 101 -22.26 -2.79 -7.94
C THR A 101 -21.21 -3.84 -7.58
N ILE A 102 -21.64 -5.08 -7.38
CA ILE A 102 -20.75 -6.18 -7.00
C ILE A 102 -19.71 -6.49 -8.08
N GLU A 103 -20.08 -6.36 -9.36
CA GLU A 103 -19.17 -6.58 -10.50
C GLU A 103 -18.09 -5.51 -10.56
N VAL A 104 -18.48 -4.25 -10.35
CA VAL A 104 -17.55 -3.13 -10.27
C VAL A 104 -16.60 -3.33 -9.09
N LEU A 105 -17.13 -3.65 -7.91
CA LEU A 105 -16.32 -3.94 -6.71
C LEU A 105 -15.31 -5.07 -6.95
N ALA A 106 -15.74 -6.17 -7.56
CA ALA A 106 -14.87 -7.30 -7.91
C ALA A 106 -13.76 -6.89 -8.91
N GLY A 107 -14.09 -6.05 -9.91
CA GLY A 107 -13.13 -5.48 -10.85
C GLY A 107 -12.07 -4.62 -10.16
N PHE A 108 -12.48 -3.74 -9.24
CA PHE A 108 -11.55 -2.92 -8.45
C PHE A 108 -10.68 -3.78 -7.51
N ALA A 109 -11.26 -4.81 -6.88
CA ALA A 109 -10.52 -5.77 -6.07
C ALA A 109 -9.45 -6.50 -6.91
N LEU A 110 -9.79 -6.93 -8.13
CA LEU A 110 -8.86 -7.57 -9.06
C LEU A 110 -7.68 -6.64 -9.42
N LEU A 111 -7.97 -5.40 -9.82
CA LEU A 111 -6.95 -4.40 -10.15
C LEU A 111 -6.02 -4.11 -8.97
N GLN A 112 -6.57 -4.00 -7.76
CA GLN A 112 -5.76 -3.87 -6.55
C GLN A 112 -4.91 -5.11 -6.27
N GLY A 113 -5.45 -6.30 -6.48
CA GLY A 113 -4.70 -7.56 -6.35
C GLY A 113 -3.50 -7.60 -7.28
N MET A 114 -3.67 -7.17 -8.53
CA MET A 114 -2.58 -7.08 -9.52
C MET A 114 -1.48 -6.12 -9.05
N MET A 115 -1.85 -4.91 -8.61
CA MET A 115 -0.89 -3.94 -8.06
C MET A 115 -0.21 -4.44 -6.78
N GLY A 116 -0.95 -5.19 -5.94
CA GLY A 116 -0.43 -5.80 -4.72
C GLY A 116 0.67 -6.83 -4.95
N GLY A 117 0.60 -7.56 -6.07
CA GLY A 117 1.66 -8.47 -6.52
C GLY A 117 2.98 -7.76 -6.80
N ALA A 118 2.93 -6.55 -7.35
CA ALA A 118 4.11 -5.72 -7.59
C ALA A 118 4.60 -5.00 -6.33
N TYR A 119 3.68 -4.57 -5.47
CA TYR A 119 3.98 -3.76 -4.29
C TYR A 119 4.93 -4.46 -3.30
N THR A 120 4.67 -5.73 -2.98
CA THR A 120 5.44 -6.47 -1.98
C THR A 120 6.92 -6.63 -2.36
N PRO A 121 7.29 -7.18 -3.53
CA PRO A 121 8.71 -7.30 -3.92
C PRO A 121 9.38 -5.93 -4.05
N THR A 122 8.69 -4.94 -4.64
CA THR A 122 9.23 -3.56 -4.76
C THR A 122 9.59 -2.96 -3.40
N ARG A 123 8.69 -3.06 -2.42
CA ARG A 123 8.88 -2.52 -1.06
C ARG A 123 10.07 -3.14 -0.35
N LEU A 124 10.26 -4.46 -0.51
CA LEU A 124 11.40 -5.17 0.11
C LEU A 124 12.71 -4.82 -0.60
N SER A 125 12.72 -4.74 -1.92
CA SER A 125 13.92 -4.37 -2.69
C SER A 125 14.35 -2.92 -2.45
N LEU A 126 13.42 -2.01 -2.19
CA LEU A 126 13.73 -0.60 -1.87
C LEU A 126 14.59 -0.45 -0.60
N ILE A 127 14.48 -1.35 0.37
CA ILE A 127 15.28 -1.31 1.61
C ILE A 127 16.77 -1.31 1.28
N THR A 128 17.17 -2.11 0.29
CA THR A 128 18.56 -2.24 -0.15
C THR A 128 19.18 -0.95 -0.70
N LYS A 129 18.33 0.03 -1.05
CA LYS A 129 18.73 1.36 -1.54
C LYS A 129 18.70 2.43 -0.46
N LEU A 130 18.09 2.16 0.70
CA LEU A 130 17.84 3.15 1.75
C LEU A 130 18.83 3.07 2.91
N VAL A 131 19.32 1.87 3.21
CA VAL A 131 20.25 1.60 4.31
C VAL A 131 21.46 0.81 3.81
N PRO A 132 22.61 0.89 4.49
CA PRO A 132 23.75 0.02 4.23
C PRO A 132 23.45 -1.43 4.68
N ARG A 133 24.22 -2.40 4.16
CA ARG A 133 23.94 -3.84 4.27
C ARG A 133 23.87 -4.33 5.73
N GLU A 134 24.67 -3.73 6.60
CA GLU A 134 24.77 -4.09 8.03
C GLU A 134 23.46 -3.78 8.78
N LEU A 135 22.66 -2.84 8.26
CA LEU A 135 21.38 -2.45 8.84
C LEU A 135 20.18 -3.16 8.18
N PHE A 136 20.39 -4.05 7.22
CA PHE A 136 19.29 -4.74 6.51
C PHE A 136 18.38 -5.51 7.47
N ALA A 137 18.96 -6.27 8.41
CA ALA A 137 18.18 -7.04 9.38
C ALA A 137 17.36 -6.12 10.32
N SER A 138 17.93 -4.99 10.75
CA SER A 138 17.21 -4.00 11.56
C SER A 138 16.06 -3.38 10.75
N ALA A 139 16.32 -2.99 9.50
CA ALA A 139 15.33 -2.37 8.62
C ALA A 139 14.16 -3.31 8.27
N THR A 140 14.45 -4.57 7.92
CA THR A 140 13.41 -5.57 7.64
C THR A 140 12.63 -5.91 8.91
N GLY A 141 13.28 -5.96 10.07
CA GLY A 141 12.63 -6.13 11.37
C GLY A 141 11.60 -5.05 11.68
N TYR A 142 11.97 -3.76 11.53
CA TYR A 142 11.02 -2.66 11.71
C TYR A 142 9.82 -2.76 10.77
N LEU A 143 10.06 -3.05 9.48
CA LEU A 143 8.97 -3.18 8.50
C LEU A 143 8.07 -4.39 8.79
N ALA A 144 8.61 -5.49 9.32
CA ALA A 144 7.81 -6.63 9.76
C ALA A 144 6.94 -6.27 10.96
N VAL A 145 7.47 -5.54 11.94
CA VAL A 145 6.69 -5.01 13.08
C VAL A 145 5.57 -4.11 12.57
N ALA A 146 5.87 -3.17 11.68
CA ALA A 146 4.87 -2.29 11.07
C ALA A 146 3.77 -3.09 10.36
N PHE A 147 4.13 -4.10 9.57
CA PHE A 147 3.18 -4.93 8.85
C PHE A 147 2.25 -5.72 9.77
N ASN A 148 2.79 -6.36 10.80
CA ASN A 148 2.01 -7.13 11.76
C ASN A 148 1.13 -6.22 12.63
N LEU A 149 1.64 -5.07 13.04
CA LEU A 149 0.87 -4.07 13.77
C LEU A 149 -0.32 -3.59 12.93
N SER A 150 -0.10 -3.24 11.67
CA SER A 150 -1.19 -2.86 10.77
C SER A 150 -2.17 -4.00 10.49
N ARG A 151 -1.70 -5.25 10.43
CA ARG A 151 -2.57 -6.44 10.26
C ARG A 151 -3.50 -6.65 11.44
N PHE A 152 -3.02 -6.34 12.64
CA PHE A 152 -3.81 -6.43 13.86
C PHE A 152 -4.74 -5.22 14.03
N ALA A 153 -4.18 -4.01 13.98
CA ALA A 153 -4.91 -2.77 14.26
C ALA A 153 -5.81 -2.32 13.10
N GLY A 154 -5.41 -2.57 11.85
CA GLY A 154 -6.15 -2.15 10.66
C GLY A 154 -7.59 -2.66 10.63
N PRO A 155 -7.84 -3.97 10.83
CA PRO A 155 -9.17 -4.53 10.99
C PRO A 155 -10.06 -3.84 12.04
N ALA A 156 -9.52 -3.61 13.24
CA ALA A 156 -10.25 -2.96 14.33
C ALA A 156 -10.60 -1.51 13.97
N LEU A 157 -9.63 -0.77 13.42
CA LEU A 157 -9.84 0.60 12.94
C LEU A 157 -10.90 0.64 11.83
N ALA A 158 -10.85 -0.30 10.86
CA ALA A 158 -11.85 -0.39 9.80
C ALA A 158 -13.26 -0.59 10.36
N GLY A 159 -13.42 -1.49 11.34
CA GLY A 159 -14.71 -1.70 12.00
C GLY A 159 -15.25 -0.44 12.69
N LEU A 160 -14.39 0.31 13.40
CA LEU A 160 -14.78 1.58 14.01
C LEU A 160 -15.18 2.61 12.95
N ILE A 161 -14.39 2.75 11.88
CA ILE A 161 -14.68 3.66 10.76
C ILE A 161 -16.02 3.31 10.14
N ILE A 162 -16.23 2.03 9.82
CA ILE A 162 -17.48 1.52 9.26
C ILE A 162 -18.62 1.86 10.23
N ASN A 163 -18.50 1.54 11.52
CA ASN A 163 -19.56 1.77 12.51
C ASN A 163 -19.94 3.25 12.70
N PHE A 164 -18.96 4.16 12.80
CA PHE A 164 -19.23 5.58 13.05
C PHE A 164 -19.63 6.36 11.81
N PHE A 165 -19.19 5.93 10.64
CA PHE A 165 -19.41 6.62 9.37
C PHE A 165 -20.31 5.83 8.42
N TRP A 166 -21.00 4.80 8.92
CA TRP A 166 -21.97 4.01 8.17
C TRP A 166 -23.15 4.90 7.73
N GLY A 167 -23.44 4.93 6.43
CA GLY A 167 -24.56 5.71 5.87
C GLY A 167 -24.19 7.10 5.31
N LEU A 168 -22.93 7.52 5.39
CA LEU A 168 -22.40 8.58 4.53
C LEU A 168 -21.80 7.93 3.26
N PRO A 169 -22.04 8.46 2.05
CA PRO A 169 -21.36 7.97 0.85
C PRO A 169 -19.84 8.20 0.95
N GLY A 170 -19.03 7.13 0.92
CA GLY A 170 -17.57 7.21 0.70
C GLY A 170 -16.56 7.47 1.86
N PRO A 171 -16.86 7.49 3.17
CA PRO A 171 -15.85 7.76 4.21
C PRO A 171 -14.71 6.74 4.29
N SER A 172 -15.02 5.45 4.13
CA SER A 172 -14.03 4.36 4.20
C SER A 172 -13.08 4.36 3.00
N ASP A 173 -13.56 4.75 1.81
CA ASP A 173 -12.75 4.90 0.61
C ASP A 173 -11.87 6.16 0.65
N CYS A 174 -12.37 7.27 1.20
CA CYS A 174 -11.61 8.50 1.43
C CYS A 174 -10.38 8.26 2.31
N LEU A 175 -10.46 7.40 3.32
CA LEU A 175 -9.32 7.07 4.19
C LEU A 175 -8.19 6.33 3.47
N ARG A 176 -8.52 5.50 2.49
CA ARG A 176 -7.51 4.87 1.63
C ARG A 176 -6.90 5.88 0.66
N VAL A 177 -7.70 6.79 0.10
CA VAL A 177 -7.21 7.91 -0.74
C VAL A 177 -6.23 8.79 0.05
N LEU A 178 -6.52 9.05 1.34
CA LEU A 178 -5.65 9.83 2.21
C LEU A 178 -4.34 9.13 2.60
N SER A 179 -4.18 7.82 2.33
CA SER A 179 -3.01 7.03 2.78
C SER A 179 -1.88 6.93 1.74
N TYR A 180 -2.14 7.24 0.47
CA TYR A 180 -1.17 7.14 -0.64
C TYR A 180 -0.32 8.40 -0.90
N PRO A 181 -0.79 9.63 -0.69
CA PRO A 181 -0.01 10.85 -0.91
C PRO A 181 1.30 10.89 -0.14
N GLN A 182 1.38 10.28 1.05
CA GLN A 182 2.56 10.29 1.93
C GLN A 182 3.73 9.53 1.32
N LEU A 183 3.48 8.36 0.72
CA LEU A 183 4.55 7.63 0.06
C LEU A 183 4.86 8.20 -1.31
N LEU A 184 3.87 8.75 -2.03
CA LEU A 184 4.13 9.47 -3.28
C LEU A 184 5.03 10.69 -3.02
N ALA A 185 4.73 11.48 -1.99
CA ALA A 185 5.53 12.62 -1.56
C ALA A 185 6.93 12.19 -1.09
N PHE A 186 7.06 11.06 -0.37
CA PHE A 186 8.37 10.52 0.00
C PHE A 186 9.17 10.04 -1.22
N THR A 187 8.55 9.29 -2.13
CA THR A 187 9.22 8.73 -3.31
C THR A 187 9.61 9.83 -4.31
N LEU A 188 8.80 10.90 -4.40
CA LEU A 188 9.09 12.08 -5.23
C LEU A 188 10.12 13.01 -4.58
N SER A 189 10.07 13.25 -3.27
CA SER A 189 11.09 14.03 -2.56
C SER A 189 12.46 13.33 -2.58
N ASN A 190 12.49 11.99 -2.58
CA ASN A 190 13.74 11.24 -2.67
C ASN A 190 14.31 11.11 -4.10
N ARG A 191 13.58 11.57 -5.14
CA ARG A 191 14.17 11.83 -6.49
C ARG A 191 15.30 12.87 -6.42
N TRP A 192 15.29 13.73 -5.40
CA TRP A 192 16.29 14.76 -5.18
C TRP A 192 17.59 14.21 -4.57
N GLY A 193 17.52 13.14 -3.77
CA GLY A 193 18.70 12.47 -3.22
C GLY A 193 19.55 11.79 -4.31
N ALA A 194 18.90 11.11 -5.26
CA ALA A 194 19.57 10.47 -6.39
C ALA A 194 20.18 11.48 -7.38
N ARG A 195 19.52 12.64 -7.61
CA ARG A 195 20.11 13.74 -8.39
C ARG A 195 21.28 14.41 -7.68
N ARG A 196 21.24 14.56 -6.35
CA ARG A 196 22.37 15.13 -5.57
C ARG A 196 23.59 14.22 -5.56
N ALA A 197 23.40 12.90 -5.50
CA ALA A 197 24.48 11.93 -5.62
C ALA A 197 25.13 11.94 -7.01
N SER A 198 24.36 12.11 -8.09
CA SER A 198 24.89 12.26 -9.46
C SER A 198 25.53 13.64 -9.73
N LEU A 199 25.27 14.64 -8.88
CA LEU A 199 25.87 15.98 -8.97
C LEU A 199 27.14 16.13 -8.12
N GLY A 200 27.64 15.06 -7.51
CA GLY A 200 28.89 15.09 -6.73
C GLY A 200 28.79 15.90 -5.43
N ILE A 201 27.59 16.33 -5.01
CA ILE A 201 27.42 17.11 -3.79
C ILE A 201 27.43 16.14 -2.61
N ARG A 202 28.62 15.88 -2.08
CA ARG A 202 28.82 15.30 -0.74
C ARG A 202 28.41 16.36 0.28
N THR A 203 27.57 16.01 1.24
CA THR A 203 27.39 16.83 2.44
C THR A 203 27.80 16.04 3.67
N PHE A 204 28.58 16.74 4.50
CA PHE A 204 29.14 16.40 5.80
C PHE A 204 28.08 15.94 6.81
#